data_AF-A0A7Y1VW59-F1
#
_entry.id   AF-A0A7Y1VW59-F1
#
_cell.length_a   1.000
_cell.length_b   1.000
_cell.length_c   1.000
_cell.angle_alpha   90.00
_cell.angle_beta   90.00
_cell.angle_gamma   90.00
#
_symmetry.space_group_name_H-M   'P 1'
#
loop_
_entity.id
_entity.type
_entity.pdbx_description
1 polymer ?
#
loop_
_entity_poly.entity_id
_entity_poly.type
_entity_poly.pdbx_seq_one_letter_code
_entity_poly.pdbx_strand_id
1 'polypeptide(L)'
;MLRSIATLLLFIVFYFIFSGCSKENANVDCSSENLSFTLSIVDSDCGLASGAISVVPDPGADIVRYRLNEEPYTSSGNFSDLKPGLYLISVENEDGCSIAKEVLIRSGISFKESVRPIILKSCAISGCHDGVGNVDYRVFSNFNPADMKARTQSRNMPKEGTLTQEEIDAIACWVDDGALNN
;
A
#
# COMPACT_ATOMS: atom_id res chain seq x y z
N MET A 1 60.33 25.68 59.42
CA MET A 1 59.70 25.96 58.11
C MET A 1 58.64 24.90 57.85
N LEU A 2 57.38 25.20 58.18
CA LEU A 2 56.23 24.36 57.87
C LEU A 2 55.64 24.85 56.55
N ARG A 3 55.49 23.97 55.55
CA ARG A 3 54.52 24.14 54.47
C ARG A 3 53.79 22.81 54.23
N SER A 4 52.46 22.94 54.27
CA SER A 4 51.43 21.91 54.24
C SER A 4 51.56 20.84 53.16
N ILE A 5 51.46 19.58 53.56
CA ILE A 5 51.15 18.42 52.69
C ILE A 5 49.84 17.77 53.20
N ALA A 6 48.79 18.57 53.39
CA ALA A 6 47.56 18.14 54.09
C ALA A 6 46.27 18.29 53.25
N THR A 7 46.35 18.35 51.93
CA THR A 7 45.15 18.60 51.10
C THR A 7 45.16 17.87 49.75
N LEU A 8 45.69 16.65 49.69
CA LEU A 8 45.68 15.85 48.45
C LEU A 8 45.11 14.42 48.63
N LEU A 9 44.34 14.17 49.68
CA LEU A 9 43.82 12.82 49.99
C LEU A 9 42.31 12.74 50.27
N LEU A 10 41.52 13.81 50.07
CA LEU A 10 40.09 13.78 50.44
C LEU A 10 39.09 14.35 49.42
N PHE A 11 39.47 14.54 48.16
CA PHE A 11 38.56 15.05 47.10
C PHE A 11 38.61 14.25 45.79
N ILE A 12 39.10 13.01 45.81
CA ILE A 12 39.09 12.10 44.63
C ILE A 12 38.09 10.93 44.82
N VAL A 13 37.23 10.98 45.84
CA VAL A 13 36.23 9.91 46.08
C VAL A 13 34.79 10.44 46.07
N PHE A 14 34.53 11.58 45.41
CA PHE A 14 33.16 12.12 45.29
C PHE A 14 32.82 12.59 43.86
N TYR A 15 33.48 12.01 42.87
CA TYR A 15 33.13 12.16 41.46
C TYR A 15 33.25 10.76 40.84
N PHE A 16 32.24 10.32 40.09
CA PHE A 16 32.06 8.95 39.54
C PHE A 16 31.24 7.95 40.36
N ILE A 17 30.14 8.38 40.97
CA ILE A 17 28.92 7.56 40.92
C ILE A 17 27.74 8.47 40.53
N PHE A 18 27.83 9.11 39.36
CA PHE A 18 26.60 9.19 38.57
C PHE A 18 26.45 7.79 38.01
N SER A 19 25.64 6.98 38.68
CA SER A 19 25.03 5.81 38.06
C SER A 19 24.34 6.31 36.80
N GLY A 20 25.06 6.25 35.68
CA GLY A 20 24.47 6.07 34.38
C GLY A 20 23.72 4.74 34.47
N CYS A 21 22.50 4.81 34.99
CA CYS A 21 21.49 3.79 34.74
C CYS A 21 21.16 3.97 33.26
N SER A 22 22.05 3.47 32.40
CA SER A 22 21.68 3.12 31.05
C SER A 22 20.56 2.13 31.26
N LYS A 23 19.31 2.55 31.02
CA LYS A 23 18.22 1.59 30.82
C LYS A 23 18.74 0.72 29.69
N GLU A 24 19.18 -0.48 30.05
CA GLU A 24 19.45 -1.54 29.10
C GLU A 24 18.22 -1.56 28.19
N ASN A 25 18.46 -1.49 26.88
CA ASN A 25 17.40 -1.51 25.89
C ASN A 25 16.67 -2.84 26.08
N ALA A 26 15.60 -2.83 26.87
CA ALA A 26 14.79 -4.00 27.12
C ALA A 26 14.24 -4.40 25.76
N ASN A 27 14.76 -5.51 25.23
CA ASN A 27 14.28 -6.04 23.97
C ASN A 27 12.79 -6.32 24.16
N VAL A 28 11.95 -5.55 23.46
CA VAL A 28 10.49 -5.70 23.54
C VAL A 28 10.15 -7.08 23.01
N ASP A 29 9.66 -7.96 23.88
CA ASP A 29 9.25 -9.32 23.51
C ASP A 29 7.81 -9.28 23.00
N CYS A 30 7.64 -9.43 21.69
CA CYS A 30 6.33 -9.39 21.04
C CYS A 30 5.68 -10.77 20.89
N SER A 31 6.24 -11.82 21.49
CA SER A 31 5.78 -13.20 21.27
C SER A 31 4.45 -13.54 21.94
N SER A 32 4.03 -12.78 22.96
CA SER A 32 2.77 -12.95 23.69
C SER A 32 1.65 -12.01 23.25
N GLU A 33 1.93 -11.07 22.35
CA GLU A 33 1.02 -9.97 22.03
C GLU A 33 -0.11 -10.38 21.09
N ASN A 34 -1.32 -9.90 21.38
CA ASN A 34 -2.48 -10.10 20.52
C ASN A 34 -2.66 -8.91 19.56
N LEU A 35 -1.82 -8.86 18.54
CA LEU A 35 -1.95 -7.91 17.43
C LEU A 35 -2.70 -8.57 16.29
N SER A 36 -4.03 -8.60 16.37
CA SER A 36 -4.90 -9.20 15.35
C SER A 36 -5.99 -8.22 14.91
N PHE A 37 -6.23 -8.17 13.60
CA PHE A 37 -7.19 -7.25 13.00
C PHE A 37 -7.59 -7.71 11.60
N THR A 38 -8.74 -7.23 11.16
CA THR A 38 -9.22 -7.32 9.78
C THR A 38 -9.30 -5.93 9.15
N LEU A 39 -9.39 -5.89 7.81
CA LEU A 39 -9.52 -4.65 7.05
C LEU A 39 -10.89 -4.61 6.38
N SER A 40 -11.61 -3.50 6.55
CA SER A 40 -12.74 -3.14 5.72
C SER A 40 -12.26 -2.15 4.66
N ILE A 41 -12.54 -2.45 3.39
CA ILE A 41 -12.02 -1.71 2.24
C ILE A 41 -13.19 -1.18 1.43
N VAL A 42 -13.10 0.09 1.05
CA VAL A 42 -13.93 0.71 0.03
C VAL A 42 -13.01 1.02 -1.15
N ASP A 43 -13.28 0.37 -2.29
CA ASP A 43 -12.56 0.66 -3.54
C ASP A 43 -12.79 2.11 -3.97
N SER A 44 -11.84 2.67 -4.70
CA SER A 44 -11.92 4.01 -5.25
C SER A 44 -12.39 3.95 -6.70
N ASP A 45 -12.89 5.07 -7.22
CA ASP A 45 -13.11 5.20 -8.66
C ASP A 45 -11.78 5.45 -9.37
N CYS A 46 -11.68 5.00 -10.62
CA CYS A 46 -10.52 5.23 -11.48
C CYS A 46 -10.16 6.72 -11.56
N GLY A 47 -8.92 7.04 -11.18
CA GLY A 47 -8.38 8.41 -11.19
C GLY A 47 -8.83 9.31 -10.03
N LEU A 48 -9.79 8.89 -9.21
CA LEU A 48 -10.25 9.62 -8.04
C LEU A 48 -9.59 9.10 -6.75
N ALA A 49 -9.79 9.85 -5.68
CA ALA A 49 -9.37 9.49 -4.33
C ALA A 49 -10.63 9.29 -3.47
N SER A 50 -11.48 8.34 -3.84
CA SER A 50 -12.77 8.06 -3.18
C SER A 50 -12.74 6.80 -2.31
N GLY A 51 -11.61 6.09 -2.28
CA GLY A 51 -11.44 4.87 -1.51
C GLY A 51 -11.18 5.12 -0.02
N ALA A 52 -11.36 4.06 0.77
CA ALA A 52 -11.12 4.09 2.21
C ALA A 52 -10.67 2.72 2.75
N ILE A 53 -9.90 2.76 3.84
CA ILE A 53 -9.51 1.60 4.63
C ILE A 53 -9.93 1.85 6.08
N SER A 54 -10.62 0.90 6.69
CA SER A 54 -10.91 0.88 8.12
C SER A 54 -10.28 -0.36 8.75
N VAL A 55 -9.41 -0.16 9.73
CA VAL A 55 -8.82 -1.22 10.54
C VAL A 55 -9.81 -1.62 11.62
N VAL A 56 -10.15 -2.91 11.67
CA VAL A 56 -11.07 -3.48 12.64
C VAL A 56 -10.30 -4.46 13.53
N PRO A 57 -9.88 -4.05 14.74
CA PRO A 57 -9.23 -4.94 15.70
C PRO A 57 -10.13 -6.14 16.01
N ASP A 58 -9.53 -7.33 16.12
CA ASP A 58 -10.27 -8.52 16.53
C ASP A 58 -10.61 -8.43 18.04
N PRO A 59 -11.63 -9.15 18.53
CA PRO A 59 -11.98 -9.12 19.95
C PRO A 59 -10.79 -9.48 20.86
N GLY A 60 -10.43 -8.55 21.75
CA GLY A 60 -9.30 -8.72 22.69
C GLY A 60 -7.93 -8.40 22.08
N ALA A 61 -7.86 -7.83 20.88
CA ALA A 61 -6.62 -7.31 20.32
C ALA A 61 -6.15 -6.06 21.08
N ASP A 62 -4.84 -5.97 21.32
CA ASP A 62 -4.21 -4.84 22.00
C ASP A 62 -3.58 -3.89 20.98
N ILE A 63 -4.41 -3.12 20.28
CA ILE A 63 -3.95 -2.18 19.25
C ILE A 63 -4.32 -0.76 19.68
N VAL A 64 -3.31 0.11 19.81
CA VAL A 64 -3.49 1.50 20.23
C VAL A 64 -3.07 2.52 19.17
N ARG A 65 -2.20 2.14 18.23
CA ARG A 65 -1.75 3.03 17.14
C ARG A 65 -1.89 2.37 15.78
N TYR A 66 -2.14 3.20 14.77
CA TYR A 66 -2.36 2.81 13.37
C TYR A 66 -1.52 3.68 12.46
N ARG A 67 -1.03 3.12 11.36
CA ARG A 67 -0.25 3.85 10.36
C ARG A 67 -0.61 3.36 8.96
N LEU A 68 -0.72 4.31 8.03
CA LEU A 68 -0.81 4.07 6.60
C LEU A 68 0.55 4.35 5.97
N ASN A 69 1.12 3.38 5.27
CA ASN A 69 2.44 3.44 4.65
C ASN A 69 3.53 3.87 5.65
N GLU A 70 4.28 4.93 5.32
CA GLU A 70 5.36 5.48 6.13
C GLU A 70 4.93 6.72 6.93
N GLU A 71 3.63 7.05 6.95
CA GLU A 71 3.12 8.21 7.67
C GLU A 71 3.29 8.06 9.20
N PRO A 72 3.20 9.14 9.99
CA PRO A 72 3.22 9.03 11.44
C PRO A 72 2.07 8.15 11.97
N TYR A 73 2.32 7.42 13.06
CA TYR A 73 1.28 6.69 13.77
C TYR A 73 0.19 7.64 14.30
N THR A 74 -1.06 7.22 14.17
CA THR A 74 -2.26 7.93 14.62
C THR A 74 -3.07 7.05 15.57
N SER A 75 -4.00 7.66 16.32
CA SER A 75 -4.93 6.93 17.19
C SER A 75 -6.19 6.43 16.46
N SER A 76 -6.33 6.70 15.16
CA SER A 76 -7.48 6.26 14.34
C SER A 76 -7.04 5.28 13.27
N GLY A 77 -7.74 4.16 13.18
CA GLY A 77 -7.57 3.17 12.12
C GLY A 77 -8.39 3.45 10.86
N ASN A 78 -8.96 4.64 10.69
CA ASN A 78 -9.76 5.01 9.53
C ASN A 78 -8.96 5.93 8.60
N PHE A 79 -8.78 5.49 7.36
CA PHE A 79 -8.08 6.22 6.31
C PHE A 79 -9.03 6.45 5.14
N SER A 80 -9.28 7.71 4.79
CA SER A 80 -10.14 8.12 3.68
C SER A 80 -9.32 8.80 2.57
N ASP A 81 -10.00 9.16 1.48
CA ASP A 81 -9.43 9.92 0.37
C ASP A 81 -8.25 9.20 -0.28
N LEU A 82 -8.39 7.88 -0.42
CA LEU A 82 -7.37 7.00 -0.97
C LEU A 82 -7.63 6.75 -2.45
N LYS A 83 -6.57 6.81 -3.25
CA LYS A 83 -6.60 6.46 -4.67
C LYS A 83 -6.50 4.93 -4.84
N PRO A 84 -6.81 4.38 -6.02
CA PRO A 84 -6.43 3.01 -6.32
C PRO A 84 -4.92 2.82 -6.14
N GLY A 85 -4.52 1.74 -5.48
CA GLY A 85 -3.11 1.50 -5.17
C GLY A 85 -2.89 0.52 -4.02
N LEU A 86 -1.62 0.13 -3.87
CA LEU A 86 -1.17 -0.72 -2.77
C LEU A 86 -0.84 0.15 -1.55
N TYR A 87 -1.36 -0.24 -0.40
CA TYR A 87 -1.15 0.42 0.88
C TYR A 87 -0.62 -0.58 1.91
N LEU A 88 0.26 -0.12 2.79
CA LEU A 88 0.77 -0.89 3.92
C LEU A 88 0.13 -0.36 5.20
N ILE A 89 -0.73 -1.15 5.84
CA ILE A 89 -1.31 -0.83 7.14
C ILE A 89 -0.43 -1.41 8.22
N SER A 90 0.10 -0.58 9.11
CA SER A 90 0.78 -1.02 10.34
C SER A 90 -0.09 -0.72 11.56
N VAL A 91 -0.08 -1.62 12.54
CA VAL A 91 -0.70 -1.42 13.85
C VAL A 91 0.32 -1.65 14.95
N GLU A 92 0.16 -1.00 16.09
CA GLU A 92 1.09 -1.12 17.22
C GLU A 92 0.35 -1.08 18.58
N ASN A 93 0.86 -1.85 19.55
CA ASN A 93 0.40 -1.86 20.95
C ASN A 93 1.17 -0.84 21.82
N GLU A 94 0.88 -0.80 23.13
CA GLU A 94 1.55 0.12 24.07
C GLU A 94 3.02 -0.25 24.33
N ASP A 95 3.36 -1.53 24.21
CA ASP A 95 4.72 -2.04 24.40
C ASP A 95 5.66 -1.76 23.19
N GLY A 96 5.11 -1.27 22.09
CA GLY A 96 5.85 -0.95 20.86
C GLY A 96 5.97 -2.12 19.88
N CYS A 97 5.24 -3.21 20.10
CA CYS A 97 5.11 -4.31 19.16
C CYS A 97 4.22 -3.91 17.98
N SER A 98 4.66 -4.22 16.76
CA SER A 98 3.89 -3.90 15.55
C SER A 98 3.82 -5.05 14.57
N ILE A 99 2.71 -5.09 13.83
CA ILE A 99 2.55 -5.93 12.65
C ILE A 99 2.07 -5.05 11.48
N ALA A 100 2.28 -5.53 10.26
CA ALA A 100 1.80 -4.85 9.07
C ALA A 100 1.09 -5.80 8.09
N LYS A 101 0.12 -5.27 7.35
CA LYS A 101 -0.60 -5.96 6.28
C LYS A 101 -0.66 -5.06 5.04
N GLU A 102 -0.33 -5.62 3.89
CA GLU A 102 -0.56 -4.97 2.61
C GLU A 102 -2.02 -5.12 2.18
N VAL A 103 -2.56 -4.09 1.54
CA VAL A 103 -3.92 -4.05 1.02
C VAL A 103 -3.96 -3.27 -0.28
N LEU A 104 -4.71 -3.80 -1.26
CA LEU A 104 -4.93 -3.15 -2.55
C LEU A 104 -6.32 -2.50 -2.54
N ILE A 105 -6.37 -1.18 -2.75
CA ILE A 105 -7.59 -0.47 -3.14
C ILE A 105 -7.67 -0.51 -4.67
N ARG A 106 -8.78 -1.02 -5.21
CA ARG A 106 -8.99 -1.09 -6.66
C ARG A 106 -9.70 0.14 -7.19
N SER A 107 -9.69 0.28 -8.51
CA SER A 107 -10.36 1.34 -9.28
C SER A 107 -11.84 1.09 -9.57
N GLY A 108 -12.37 -0.06 -9.12
CA GLY A 108 -13.73 -0.51 -9.44
C GLY A 108 -13.92 -1.00 -10.88
N ILE A 109 -12.90 -0.91 -11.74
CA ILE A 109 -12.99 -1.32 -13.15
C ILE A 109 -12.94 -2.86 -13.27
N SER A 110 -14.01 -3.44 -13.82
CA SER A 110 -14.04 -4.87 -14.14
C SER A 110 -13.75 -5.14 -15.61
N PHE A 111 -13.14 -6.30 -15.90
CA PHE A 111 -12.93 -6.70 -17.28
C PHE A 111 -14.25 -6.84 -18.02
N LYS A 112 -15.20 -7.60 -17.47
CA LYS A 112 -16.44 -7.97 -18.15
C LYS A 112 -17.31 -6.76 -18.46
N GLU A 113 -17.47 -5.84 -17.52
CA GLU A 113 -18.44 -4.73 -17.66
C GLU A 113 -17.79 -3.49 -18.28
N SER A 114 -16.51 -3.22 -18.01
CA SER A 114 -15.85 -1.99 -18.47
C SER A 114 -14.92 -2.21 -19.65
N VAL A 115 -13.97 -3.16 -19.57
CA VAL A 115 -12.91 -3.30 -20.57
C VAL A 115 -13.36 -4.09 -21.79
N ARG A 116 -14.06 -5.20 -21.61
CA ARG A 116 -14.48 -6.10 -22.68
C ARG A 116 -15.33 -5.39 -23.75
N PRO A 117 -16.30 -4.52 -23.43
CA PRO A 117 -17.02 -3.76 -24.44
C PRO A 117 -16.09 -2.87 -25.29
N ILE A 118 -15.09 -2.24 -24.68
CA ILE A 118 -14.09 -1.42 -25.38
C ILE A 118 -13.28 -2.28 -26.34
N ILE A 119 -12.82 -3.44 -25.88
CA ILE A 119 -12.04 -4.38 -26.70
C ILE A 119 -12.84 -4.85 -27.91
N LEU A 120 -14.09 -5.27 -27.72
CA LEU A 120 -14.92 -5.78 -28.82
C LEU A 120 -15.28 -4.68 -29.83
N LYS A 121 -15.44 -3.45 -29.36
CA LYS A 121 -15.81 -2.30 -30.20
C LYS A 121 -14.62 -1.74 -30.99
N SER A 122 -13.45 -1.67 -30.37
CA SER A 122 -12.34 -0.83 -30.85
C SER A 122 -11.04 -1.59 -31.10
N CYS A 123 -10.91 -2.84 -30.64
CA CYS A 123 -9.65 -3.59 -30.75
C CYS A 123 -9.83 -4.88 -31.55
N ALA A 124 -10.79 -5.72 -31.18
CA ALA A 124 -11.07 -7.02 -31.79
C ALA A 124 -12.14 -6.92 -32.89
N ILE A 125 -11.85 -6.09 -33.90
CA ILE A 125 -12.69 -5.82 -35.06
C ILE A 125 -12.16 -6.56 -36.30
N SER A 126 -12.95 -6.63 -37.38
CA SER A 126 -12.52 -7.37 -38.58
C SER A 126 -11.15 -6.89 -39.10
N GLY A 127 -10.19 -7.80 -39.18
CA GLY A 127 -8.81 -7.53 -39.62
C GLY A 127 -7.87 -7.00 -38.55
N CYS A 128 -8.36 -6.66 -37.34
CA CYS A 128 -7.55 -6.19 -36.22
C CYS A 128 -7.88 -6.98 -34.94
N HIS A 129 -6.88 -7.65 -34.38
CA HIS A 129 -6.99 -8.45 -33.15
C HIS A 129 -8.21 -9.41 -33.05
N ASP A 130 -8.70 -9.89 -34.18
CA ASP A 130 -9.83 -10.81 -34.34
C ASP A 130 -9.39 -12.25 -34.62
N GLY A 131 -8.13 -12.57 -34.32
CA GLY A 131 -7.53 -13.88 -34.57
C GLY A 131 -7.12 -14.15 -36.01
N VAL A 132 -7.28 -13.19 -36.93
CA VAL A 132 -6.80 -13.30 -38.31
C VAL A 132 -5.52 -12.49 -38.48
N GLY A 133 -4.37 -13.16 -38.51
CA GLY A 133 -3.05 -12.54 -38.69
C GLY A 133 -2.53 -11.73 -37.48
N ASN A 134 -3.38 -11.45 -36.50
CA ASN A 134 -3.05 -10.79 -35.24
C ASN A 134 -3.63 -11.59 -34.05
N VAL A 135 -3.15 -11.27 -32.84
CA VAL A 135 -3.62 -11.88 -31.58
C VAL A 135 -5.14 -11.72 -31.40
N ASP A 136 -5.86 -12.78 -31.00
CA ASP A 136 -7.31 -12.72 -30.77
C ASP A 136 -7.61 -12.19 -29.36
N TYR A 137 -8.02 -10.91 -29.26
CA TYR A 137 -8.41 -10.29 -27.99
C TYR A 137 -9.85 -10.59 -27.56
N ARG A 138 -10.57 -11.49 -28.25
CA ARG A 138 -11.82 -12.06 -27.71
C ARG A 138 -11.53 -13.18 -26.71
N VAL A 139 -10.29 -13.69 -26.70
CA VAL A 139 -9.82 -14.74 -25.80
C VAL A 139 -8.96 -14.10 -24.71
N PHE A 140 -9.45 -14.10 -23.47
CA PHE A 140 -8.81 -13.40 -22.36
C PHE A 140 -7.34 -13.80 -22.13
N SER A 141 -7.01 -15.08 -22.26
CA SER A 141 -5.64 -15.57 -22.04
C SER A 141 -4.61 -15.04 -23.04
N ASN A 142 -5.05 -14.41 -24.12
CA ASN A 142 -4.16 -13.84 -25.14
C ASN A 142 -3.76 -12.39 -24.86
N PHE A 143 -4.32 -11.78 -23.82
CA PHE A 143 -4.06 -10.38 -23.50
C PHE A 143 -2.61 -10.19 -23.05
N ASN A 144 -2.01 -9.07 -23.45
CA ASN A 144 -0.80 -8.55 -22.83
C ASN A 144 -1.17 -7.20 -22.19
N PRO A 145 -1.63 -7.20 -20.92
CA PRO A 145 -2.20 -6.02 -20.29
C PRO A 145 -1.24 -4.82 -20.25
N ALA A 146 0.04 -5.06 -19.97
CA ALA A 146 1.06 -4.01 -19.93
C ALA A 146 1.27 -3.34 -21.30
N ASP A 147 1.36 -4.12 -22.38
CA ASP A 147 1.49 -3.59 -23.74
C ASP A 147 0.20 -2.86 -24.17
N MET A 148 -0.97 -3.40 -23.84
CA MET A 148 -2.26 -2.77 -24.12
C MET A 148 -2.37 -1.41 -23.44
N LYS A 149 -2.03 -1.32 -22.14
CA LYS A 149 -1.98 -0.06 -21.40
C LYS A 149 -1.04 0.93 -22.08
N ALA A 150 0.19 0.53 -22.38
CA ALA A 150 1.18 1.41 -22.99
C ALA A 150 0.75 1.93 -24.38
N ARG A 151 0.18 1.06 -25.24
CA ARG A 151 -0.23 1.43 -26.60
C ARG A 151 -1.47 2.30 -26.64
N THR A 152 -2.42 2.09 -25.74
CA THR A 152 -3.63 2.91 -25.62
C THR A 152 -3.31 4.28 -25.03
N GLN A 153 -2.49 4.35 -23.98
CA GLN A 153 -2.03 5.61 -23.39
C GLN A 153 -1.21 6.47 -24.37
N SER A 154 -0.36 5.84 -25.19
CA SER A 154 0.40 6.54 -26.24
C SER A 154 -0.42 6.84 -27.50
N ARG A 155 -1.72 6.49 -27.52
CA ARG A 155 -2.62 6.60 -28.69
C ARG A 155 -2.08 5.94 -29.96
N ASN A 156 -1.20 4.95 -29.79
CA ASN A 156 -0.65 4.15 -30.87
C ASN A 156 -1.59 3.06 -31.34
N MET A 157 -2.48 2.62 -30.44
CA MET A 157 -3.60 1.73 -30.73
C MET A 157 -4.89 2.30 -30.16
N PRO A 158 -6.02 2.08 -30.86
CA PRO A 158 -6.14 1.32 -32.11
C PRO A 158 -5.60 2.08 -33.33
N LYS A 159 -5.21 1.37 -34.40
CA LYS A 159 -4.81 1.99 -35.68
C LYS A 159 -5.99 2.55 -36.46
N GLU A 160 -7.16 1.95 -36.27
CA GLU A 160 -8.41 2.38 -36.86
C GLU A 160 -9.35 2.85 -35.74
N GLY A 161 -9.98 4.01 -35.95
CA GLY A 161 -10.79 4.65 -34.91
C GLY A 161 -9.95 5.29 -33.80
N THR A 162 -10.63 5.77 -32.77
CA THR A 162 -9.99 6.43 -31.60
C THR A 162 -10.72 6.04 -30.33
N LEU A 163 -9.95 5.69 -29.29
CA LEU A 163 -10.48 5.60 -27.94
C LEU A 163 -10.69 7.00 -27.36
N THR A 164 -11.75 7.14 -26.58
CA THR A 164 -11.95 8.28 -25.68
C THR A 164 -10.92 8.24 -24.54
N GLN A 165 -10.73 9.36 -23.84
CA GLN A 165 -9.80 9.36 -22.71
C GLN A 165 -10.31 8.47 -21.59
N GLU A 166 -11.62 8.45 -21.36
CA GLU A 166 -12.29 7.60 -20.38
C GLU A 166 -12.10 6.11 -20.69
N GLU A 167 -12.17 5.70 -21.96
CA GLU A 167 -11.88 4.32 -22.38
C GLU A 167 -10.39 3.96 -22.17
N ILE A 168 -9.46 4.90 -22.42
CA ILE A 168 -8.03 4.71 -22.15
C ILE A 168 -7.78 4.56 -20.64
N ASP A 169 -8.42 5.41 -19.83
CA ASP A 169 -8.27 5.41 -18.39
C ASP A 169 -8.85 4.13 -17.78
N ALA A 170 -10.02 3.67 -18.26
CA ALA A 170 -10.60 2.40 -17.84
C ALA A 170 -9.66 1.21 -18.12
N ILE A 171 -9.05 1.14 -19.32
CA ILE A 171 -8.05 0.11 -19.63
C ILE A 171 -6.86 0.22 -18.68
N ALA A 172 -6.32 1.43 -18.49
CA ALA A 172 -5.16 1.65 -17.63
C ALA A 172 -5.42 1.22 -16.18
N CYS A 173 -6.54 1.63 -15.61
CA CYS A 173 -6.97 1.30 -14.25
C CYS A 173 -7.22 -0.20 -14.06
N TRP A 174 -7.87 -0.87 -15.01
CA TRP A 174 -8.02 -2.32 -14.96
C TRP A 174 -6.68 -3.06 -14.95
N VAL A 175 -5.71 -2.59 -15.74
CA VAL A 175 -4.36 -3.17 -15.74
C VAL A 175 -3.67 -2.95 -14.40
N ASP A 176 -3.79 -1.76 -13.80
CA ASP A 176 -3.21 -1.43 -12.50
C ASP A 176 -3.85 -2.21 -11.34
N ASP A 177 -5.13 -2.59 -11.47
CA ASP A 177 -5.84 -3.48 -10.55
C ASP A 177 -5.43 -4.96 -10.70
N GLY A 178 -4.47 -5.26 -11.58
CA GLY A 178 -3.95 -6.60 -11.81
C GLY A 178 -4.55 -7.34 -13.00
N ALA A 179 -5.26 -6.64 -13.89
CA ALA A 179 -5.84 -7.18 -15.12
C ALA A 179 -6.69 -8.45 -14.87
N LEU A 180 -7.61 -8.38 -13.91
CA LEU A 180 -8.42 -9.51 -13.48
C LEU A 180 -9.47 -9.89 -14.54
N ASN A 181 -9.79 -11.18 -14.67
CA ASN A 181 -10.91 -11.66 -15.48
C ASN A 181 -12.20 -11.72 -14.65
N ASN A 182 -12.69 -10.55 -14.24
CA ASN A 182 -13.85 -10.38 -13.35
C ASN A 182 -15.07 -9.77 -14.05
#